data_AF-A0A6L6WUD5-F1
#
_entry.id   AF-A0A6L6WUD5-F1
#
_cell.length_a   1.000
_cell.length_b   1.000
_cell.length_c   1.000
_cell.angle_alpha   90.00
_cell.angle_beta   90.00
_cell.angle_gamma   90.00
#
_symmetry.space_group_name_H-M   'P 1'
#
loop_
_entity.id
_entity.type
_entity.pdbx_description
1 polymer ?
#
loop_
_entity_poly.entity_id
_entity_poly.type
_entity_poly.pdbx_seq_one_letter_code
_entity_poly.pdbx_strand_id
1 'polypeptide(L)'
;MGLFKRKKDEDEAGWRVERGTGDGDGMEHRWRLRMDRVDSSVVTQHRPTLEAAAHKSGQTLHSYCEWVALMPEHELHHWRDRLIDGVATEEEAVLYDAWLDVRHTLREEQLRAPGTPWDL
;
A
#
# COMPACT_ATOMS: atom_id res chain seq x y z
N MET A 1 29.85 6.21 -5.00
CA MET A 1 29.16 4.91 -4.79
C MET A 1 29.09 4.64 -3.30
N GLY A 2 27.97 4.99 -2.67
CA GLY A 2 27.71 4.79 -1.24
C GLY A 2 26.25 4.39 -1.05
N LEU A 3 25.99 3.09 -1.23
CA LEU A 3 24.71 2.42 -1.00
C LEU A 3 24.63 2.01 0.48
N PHE A 4 24.03 2.82 1.36
CA PHE A 4 23.63 2.34 2.69
C PHE A 4 22.38 3.07 3.22
N LYS A 5 21.27 2.31 3.25
CA LYS A 5 20.12 2.37 4.18
C LYS A 5 19.69 3.78 4.64
N ARG A 6 18.67 4.36 4.00
CA ARG A 6 17.70 5.15 4.79
C ARG A 6 16.95 4.16 5.67
N LYS A 7 17.36 4.09 6.93
CA LYS A 7 16.60 3.47 8.01
C LYS A 7 15.20 4.07 7.93
N LYS A 8 14.24 3.21 7.59
CA LYS A 8 12.79 3.36 7.75
C LYS A 8 12.47 4.47 8.77
N ASP A 9 11.88 5.58 8.30
CA ASP A 9 11.25 6.61 9.13
C ASP A 9 9.98 6.03 9.77
N GLU A 10 10.11 4.95 10.54
CA GLU A 10 9.03 4.35 11.30
C GLU A 10 9.24 4.78 12.76
N ASP A 11 8.36 5.64 13.26
CA ASP A 11 8.43 6.08 14.66
C ASP A 11 8.06 4.95 15.64
N GLU A 12 8.25 5.18 16.94
CA GLU A 12 7.88 4.20 17.99
C GLU A 12 6.39 3.85 18.01
N ALA A 13 5.55 4.65 17.35
CA ALA A 13 4.11 4.45 17.21
C ALA A 13 3.69 3.76 15.88
N GLY A 14 4.66 3.39 15.03
CA GLY A 14 4.44 2.68 13.76
C GLY A 14 4.04 3.57 12.59
N TRP A 15 4.15 4.90 12.71
CA TRP A 15 3.91 5.81 11.59
C TRP A 15 5.11 5.93 10.68
N ARG A 16 4.83 5.93 9.38
CA ARG A 16 5.77 6.14 8.29
C ARG A 16 5.48 7.47 7.64
N VAL A 17 6.52 8.25 7.38
CA VAL A 17 6.43 9.50 6.63
C VAL A 17 6.95 9.26 5.23
N GLU A 18 6.08 9.43 4.23
CA GLU A 18 6.45 9.48 2.82
C GLU A 18 6.41 10.94 2.35
N ARG A 19 7.53 11.41 1.82
CA ARG A 19 7.61 12.72 1.17
C ARG A 19 7.11 12.55 -0.25
N GLY A 20 6.04 13.27 -0.62
CA GLY A 20 5.59 13.33 -2.00
C GLY A 20 6.74 13.80 -2.89
N THR A 21 7.15 12.98 -3.86
CA THR A 21 8.27 13.27 -4.78
C THR A 21 7.88 14.20 -5.93
N GLY A 22 6.74 14.89 -5.84
CA GLY A 22 6.33 15.89 -6.82
C GLY A 22 7.00 17.23 -6.57
N ASP A 23 7.72 17.76 -7.56
CA ASP A 23 8.30 19.10 -7.57
C ASP A 23 7.23 20.16 -7.23
N GLY A 24 7.17 20.58 -5.96
CA GLY A 24 6.54 21.86 -5.60
C GLY A 24 5.79 21.94 -4.27
N ASP A 25 5.23 20.85 -3.73
CA ASP A 25 4.25 21.01 -2.63
C ASP A 25 4.76 20.55 -1.25
N GLY A 26 5.86 19.79 -1.20
CA GLY A 26 6.45 19.35 0.06
C GLY A 26 5.48 18.59 0.98
N MET A 27 4.38 18.06 0.44
CA MET A 27 3.37 17.34 1.21
C MET A 27 4.02 16.08 1.81
N GLU A 28 4.07 16.05 3.13
CA GLU A 28 4.47 14.89 3.90
C GLU A 28 3.23 14.08 4.23
N HIS A 29 3.11 12.89 3.63
CA HIS A 29 2.06 11.94 3.94
C HIS A 29 2.54 11.07 5.10
N ARG A 30 1.77 11.05 6.19
CA ARG A 30 2.04 10.14 7.31
C ARG A 30 1.01 9.04 7.30
N TRP A 31 1.45 7.79 7.31
CA TRP A 31 0.55 6.65 7.34
C TRP A 31 1.10 5.57 8.23
N ARG A 32 0.21 4.75 8.80
CA ARG A 32 0.60 3.56 9.56
C ARG A 32 -0.15 2.35 9.07
N LEU A 33 0.51 1.20 9.14
CA LEU A 33 -0.10 -0.06 8.80
C LEU A 33 -0.89 -0.61 9.99
N ARG A 34 -2.16 -0.95 9.77
CA ARG A 34 -3.10 -1.47 10.76
C ARG A 34 -3.46 -2.92 10.45
N MET A 35 -2.51 -3.83 10.68
CA MET A 35 -2.74 -5.27 10.44
C MET A 35 -3.83 -5.86 11.35
N ASP A 36 -4.15 -5.21 12.47
CA ASP A 36 -5.32 -5.53 13.31
C ASP A 36 -6.65 -5.43 12.55
N ARG A 37 -6.68 -4.75 11.40
CA ARG A 37 -7.85 -4.59 10.53
C ARG A 37 -7.90 -5.56 9.36
N VAL A 38 -7.02 -6.57 9.31
CA VAL A 38 -7.01 -7.56 8.22
C VAL A 38 -8.31 -8.35 8.11
N ASP A 39 -9.06 -8.50 9.21
CA ASP A 39 -10.38 -9.16 9.21
C ASP A 39 -11.55 -8.18 8.98
N SER A 40 -11.29 -6.96 8.47
CA SER A 40 -12.37 -6.02 8.13
C SER A 40 -13.31 -6.61 7.07
N SER A 41 -14.54 -6.08 7.00
CA SER A 41 -15.51 -6.50 5.97
C SER A 41 -14.99 -6.31 4.55
N VAL A 42 -14.20 -5.26 4.31
CA VAL A 42 -13.59 -4.96 3.00
C VAL A 42 -12.58 -6.03 2.59
N VAL A 43 -11.66 -6.39 3.49
CA VAL A 43 -10.67 -7.46 3.20
C VAL A 43 -11.37 -8.82 3.12
N THR A 44 -12.40 -9.04 3.94
CA THR A 44 -13.17 -10.28 3.97
C THR A 44 -13.97 -10.49 2.68
N GLN A 45 -14.53 -9.43 2.09
CA GLN A 45 -15.22 -9.48 0.80
C GLN A 45 -14.29 -10.01 -0.31
N HIS A 46 -13.03 -9.61 -0.28
CA HIS A 46 -12.01 -10.01 -1.26
C HIS A 46 -11.25 -11.28 -0.88
N ARG A 47 -11.57 -11.91 0.26
CA ARG A 47 -10.80 -13.03 0.83
C ARG A 47 -10.54 -14.16 -0.16
N PRO A 48 -11.50 -14.67 -0.96
CA PRO A 48 -11.23 -15.77 -1.89
C PRO A 48 -10.18 -15.41 -2.95
N THR A 49 -10.26 -14.20 -3.51
CA THR A 49 -9.32 -13.69 -4.51
C THR A 49 -7.92 -13.54 -3.92
N LEU A 50 -7.84 -12.97 -2.71
CA LEU A 50 -6.58 -12.74 -2.02
C LEU A 50 -5.93 -14.05 -1.55
N GLU A 51 -6.71 -15.02 -1.06
CA GLU A 51 -6.22 -16.35 -0.65
C GLU A 51 -5.67 -17.13 -1.85
N ALA A 52 -6.34 -17.08 -3.00
CA ALA A 52 -5.85 -17.72 -4.22
C ALA A 52 -4.51 -17.10 -4.67
N ALA A 53 -4.38 -15.77 -4.63
CA ALA A 53 -3.14 -15.09 -5.00
C ALA A 53 -2.01 -15.30 -3.97
N ALA A 54 -2.34 -15.31 -2.68
CA ALA A 54 -1.40 -15.66 -1.60
C ALA A 54 -0.87 -17.09 -1.79
N HIS A 55 -1.75 -18.05 -2.07
CA HIS A 55 -1.36 -19.43 -2.33
C HIS A 55 -0.46 -19.57 -3.56
N LYS A 56 -0.80 -18.92 -4.68
CA LYS A 56 0.03 -18.89 -5.90
C LYS A 56 1.43 -18.32 -5.64
N SER A 57 1.55 -17.37 -4.71
CA SER A 57 2.83 -16.75 -4.33
C SER A 57 3.55 -17.47 -3.16
N GLY A 58 2.98 -18.56 -2.63
CA GLY A 58 3.56 -19.31 -1.51
C GLY A 58 3.53 -18.56 -0.18
N GLN A 59 2.63 -17.59 -0.03
CA GLN A 59 2.49 -16.73 1.14
C GLN A 59 1.21 -17.05 1.93
N THR A 60 1.20 -16.68 3.20
CA THR A 60 -0.05 -16.65 3.98
C THR A 60 -0.90 -15.46 3.54
N LEU A 61 -2.22 -15.53 3.72
CA LEU A 61 -3.11 -14.38 3.45
C LEU A 61 -2.66 -13.13 4.22
N HIS A 62 -2.27 -13.28 5.48
CA HIS A 62 -1.79 -12.17 6.31
C HIS A 62 -0.54 -11.51 5.72
N SER A 63 0.49 -12.30 5.39
CA SER A 63 1.72 -11.80 4.78
C SER A 63 1.47 -11.17 3.42
N TYR A 64 0.55 -11.73 2.64
CA TYR A 64 0.17 -11.19 1.34
C TYR A 64 -0.54 -9.83 1.47
N CYS A 65 -1.51 -9.71 2.37
CA CYS A 65 -2.19 -8.44 2.63
C CYS A 65 -1.24 -7.36 3.17
N GLU A 66 -0.29 -7.73 4.04
CA GLU A 66 0.79 -6.83 4.48
C GLU A 66 1.62 -6.35 3.28
N TRP A 67 2.06 -7.26 2.40
CA TRP A 67 2.82 -6.91 1.21
C TRP A 67 2.03 -5.98 0.27
N VAL A 68 0.76 -6.28 0.00
CA VAL A 68 -0.15 -5.42 -0.80
C VAL A 68 -0.27 -4.03 -0.18
N ALA A 69 -0.48 -3.97 1.14
CA ALA A 69 -0.54 -2.73 1.88
C ALA A 69 0.79 -1.97 1.82
N LEU A 70 1.93 -2.63 1.67
CA LEU A 70 3.25 -2.00 1.60
C LEU A 70 3.76 -1.75 0.17
N MET A 71 3.04 -2.19 -0.86
CA MET A 71 3.44 -2.05 -2.26
C MET A 71 3.76 -0.58 -2.61
N PRO A 72 4.90 -0.28 -3.29
CA PRO A 72 5.19 1.07 -3.75
C PRO A 72 4.17 1.58 -4.77
N GLU A 73 3.91 2.89 -4.80
CA GLU A 73 2.96 3.49 -5.77
C GLU A 73 3.34 3.24 -7.23
N HIS A 74 4.63 3.20 -7.55
CA HIS A 74 5.07 2.94 -8.93
C HIS A 74 4.70 1.52 -9.41
N GLU A 75 4.67 0.53 -8.52
CA GLU A 75 4.21 -0.82 -8.86
C GLU A 75 2.69 -0.81 -9.10
N LEU A 76 1.91 -0.09 -8.30
CA LEU A 76 0.48 0.09 -8.54
C LEU A 76 0.21 0.81 -9.86
N HIS A 77 0.96 1.87 -10.15
CA HIS A 77 0.84 2.57 -11.42
C HIS A 77 1.13 1.65 -12.61
N HIS A 78 2.16 0.80 -12.51
CA HIS A 78 2.43 -0.20 -13.55
C HIS A 78 1.22 -1.12 -13.80
N TRP A 79 0.58 -1.62 -12.74
CA TRP A 79 -0.62 -2.46 -12.87
C TRP A 79 -1.83 -1.70 -13.42
N ARG A 80 -2.05 -0.46 -12.95
CA ARG A 80 -3.08 0.44 -13.47
C ARG A 80 -2.91 0.67 -14.97
N ASP A 81 -1.68 0.96 -15.40
CA ASP A 81 -1.40 1.28 -16.80
C ASP A 81 -1.66 0.06 -17.69
N ARG A 82 -1.30 -1.15 -17.24
CA ARG A 82 -1.68 -2.41 -17.93
C ARG A 82 -3.20 -2.58 -18.09
N LEU A 83 -3.99 -2.18 -17.09
CA LEU A 83 -5.45 -2.24 -17.14
C LEU A 83 -6.02 -1.22 -18.13
N ILE A 84 -5.51 0.01 -18.10
CA ILE A 84 -5.90 1.09 -19.01
C ILE A 84 -5.57 0.72 -20.46
N ASP A 85 -4.40 0.12 -20.69
CA ASP A 85 -3.94 -0.31 -22.01
C ASP A 85 -4.65 -1.58 -22.51
N GLY A 86 -5.52 -2.18 -21.70
CA GLY A 86 -6.29 -3.38 -22.06
C GLY A 86 -5.44 -4.66 -22.20
N VAL A 87 -4.25 -4.67 -21.62
CA VAL A 87 -3.30 -5.81 -21.69
C VAL A 87 -3.49 -6.77 -20.50
N ALA A 88 -4.11 -6.29 -19.43
CA ALA A 88 -4.43 -7.09 -18.26
C ALA A 88 -5.68 -7.97 -18.47
N THR A 89 -5.67 -9.14 -17.84
CA THR A 89 -6.81 -10.07 -17.80
C THR A 89 -7.89 -9.60 -16.81
N GLU A 90 -9.09 -10.17 -16.92
CA GLU A 90 -10.19 -9.91 -15.97
C GLU A 90 -9.81 -10.31 -14.53
N GLU A 91 -9.08 -11.42 -14.35
CA GLU A 91 -8.58 -11.84 -13.04
C GLU A 91 -7.60 -10.80 -12.45
N GLU A 92 -6.71 -10.24 -13.26
CA GLU A 92 -5.78 -9.20 -12.84
C GLU A 92 -6.50 -7.89 -12.48
N ALA A 93 -7.58 -7.55 -13.19
CA ALA A 93 -8.41 -6.39 -12.87
C ALA A 93 -9.10 -6.52 -11.51
N VAL A 94 -9.72 -7.68 -11.25
CA VAL A 94 -10.36 -7.98 -9.96
C VAL A 94 -9.33 -8.01 -8.83
N LEU A 95 -8.15 -8.57 -9.07
CA LEU A 95 -7.07 -8.60 -8.07
C LEU A 95 -6.54 -7.20 -7.75
N TYR A 96 -6.39 -6.35 -8.77
CA TYR A 96 -5.96 -4.97 -8.59
C TYR A 96 -6.97 -4.15 -7.78
N ASP A 97 -8.27 -4.31 -8.04
CA ASP A 97 -9.33 -3.67 -7.26
C ASP A 97 -9.28 -4.09 -5.77
N ALA A 98 -9.16 -5.41 -5.53
CA ALA A 98 -8.96 -5.95 -4.18
C ALA A 98 -7.72 -5.37 -3.49
N TRP A 99 -6.63 -5.13 -4.22
CA TRP A 99 -5.43 -4.51 -3.66
C TRP A 99 -5.65 -3.06 -3.21
N LEU A 100 -6.38 -2.27 -3.99
CA LEU A 100 -6.70 -0.89 -3.63
C LEU A 100 -7.55 -0.83 -2.35
N ASP A 101 -8.54 -1.70 -2.25
CA ASP A 101 -9.42 -1.81 -1.08
C ASP A 101 -8.67 -2.28 0.18
N VAL A 102 -7.78 -3.27 0.04
CA VAL A 102 -6.89 -3.70 1.13
C VAL A 102 -6.00 -2.56 1.58
N ARG A 103 -5.37 -1.83 0.64
CA ARG A 103 -4.51 -0.69 0.99
C ARG A 103 -5.29 0.39 1.72
N HIS A 104 -6.44 0.79 1.20
CA HIS A 104 -7.29 1.81 1.82
C HIS A 104 -7.75 1.40 3.23
N THR A 105 -8.01 0.10 3.46
CA THR A 105 -8.42 -0.40 4.76
C THR A 105 -7.26 -0.47 5.75
N LEU A 106 -6.11 -1.01 5.32
CA LEU A 106 -4.97 -1.32 6.19
C LEU A 106 -4.04 -0.14 6.39
N ARG A 107 -4.00 0.84 5.46
CA ARG A 107 -3.28 2.09 5.67
C ARG A 107 -4.20 3.08 6.36
N GLU A 108 -3.84 3.42 7.59
CA GLU A 108 -4.39 4.60 8.22
C GLU A 108 -3.56 5.80 7.78
N GLU A 109 -4.14 6.64 6.94
CA GLU A 109 -3.49 7.82 6.39
C GLU A 109 -3.87 9.07 7.19
N GLN A 110 -2.87 9.90 7.47
CA GLN A 110 -3.02 11.20 8.09
C GLN A 110 -2.46 12.25 7.12
N LEU A 111 -3.35 13.02 6.52
CA LEU A 111 -3.00 14.13 5.65
C LEU A 111 -2.80 15.40 6.47
N ARG A 112 -1.89 16.27 6.03
CA ARG A 112 -1.68 17.59 6.62
C ARG A 112 -1.66 18.67 5.55
N ALA A 113 -1.93 19.91 5.97
CA ALA A 113 -1.73 21.07 5.12
C ALA A 113 -0.24 21.24 4.75
N PRO A 114 0.07 21.64 3.51
CA PRO A 114 1.44 21.93 3.07
C PRO A 114 2.18 22.85 4.03
N GLY A 115 3.47 22.57 4.28
CA GLY A 115 4.37 23.43 5.05
C GLY A 115 4.34 23.26 6.57
N THR A 116 3.64 22.26 7.12
CA THR A 116 3.64 22.00 8.58
C THR A 116 4.36 20.68 8.91
N PRO A 117 5.52 20.67 9.59
CA PRO A 117 6.33 19.47 9.83
C PRO A 117 5.72 18.57 10.91
N TRP A 118 5.70 17.25 10.69
CA TRP A 118 5.25 16.31 11.73
C TRP A 118 6.10 16.49 12.99
N ASP A 119 5.49 16.94 14.09
CA ASP A 119 6.17 17.04 15.38
C ASP A 119 6.57 15.60 15.78
N LEU A 120 7.88 15.33 15.80
CA LEU A 120 8.50 14.05 16.18
C LEU A 120 8.80 14.03 17.68
#